data_AF-A0A7Y3AGC7-F1
#
_entry.id   AF-A0A7Y3AGC7-F1
#
_cell.length_a   1.000
_cell.length_b   1.000
_cell.length_c   1.000
_cell.angle_alpha   90.00
_cell.angle_beta   90.00
_cell.angle_gamma   90.00
#
_symmetry.space_group_name_H-M   'P 1'
#
loop_
_entity.id
_entity.type
_entity.pdbx_description
1 polymer ?
#
loop_
_entity_poly.entity_id
_entity_poly.type
_entity_poly.pdbx_seq_one_letter_code
_entity_poly.pdbx_strand_id
1 'polypeptide(L)' 'MNGIIIFVVLVCCGLIFGRASEHRHFRSIRVRENNLAQLSTTSKRVPTCSEKDIDHVKLVFGNVVISIDYFKKIMA' A
#
# COMPACT_ATOMS: atom_id res chain seq x y z
N MET A 1 -23.92 -1.80 -35.95
CA MET A 1 -23.16 -2.93 -35.38
C MET A 1 -21.70 -2.59 -35.11
N ASN A 2 -20.95 -2.02 -36.07
CA ASN A 2 -19.49 -1.81 -35.93
C ASN A 2 -19.06 -0.86 -34.79
N GLY A 3 -19.81 0.21 -34.51
CA GLY A 3 -19.46 1.17 -33.45
C GLY A 3 -19.56 0.60 -32.03
N ILE A 4 -20.52 -0.30 -31.79
CA ILE A 4 -20.71 -0.94 -30.48
C ILE A 4 -19.55 -1.89 -30.18
N ILE A 5 -19.06 -2.62 -31.19
CA ILE A 5 -17.90 -3.52 -31.03
C ILE A 5 -16.67 -2.72 -30.62
N ILE A 6 -16.39 -1.60 -31.28
CA ILE A 6 -15.27 -0.72 -30.96
C ILE A 6 -15.40 -0.17 -29.54
N PHE A 7 -16.59 0.28 -29.16
CA PHE A 7 -16.88 0.78 -27.81
C PHE A 7 -16.65 -0.29 -26.73
N VAL A 8 -17.15 -1.52 -26.93
CA VAL A 8 -16.96 -2.64 -26.00
C VAL A 8 -15.48 -3.00 -25.87
N VAL A 9 -14.75 -3.04 -26.99
CA VAL A 9 -13.30 -3.29 -26.97
C VAL A 9 -12.57 -2.24 -26.14
N LEU A 10 -12.87 -0.96 -26.34
CA LEU A 10 -12.28 0.14 -25.56
C LEU A 10 -12.55 0.00 -24.06
N VAL A 11 -13.79 -0.34 -23.68
CA VAL A 11 -14.16 -0.56 -22.27
C VAL A 11 -13.41 -1.76 -21.68
N CYS A 12 -13.40 -2.90 -22.37
CA CYS A 12 -12.65 -4.07 -21.94
C CYS A 12 -11.15 -3.76 -21.77
N CYS A 13 -10.58 -3.01 -22.71
CA CYS A 13 -9.19 -2.57 -22.68
C CYS A 13 -8.90 -1.75 -21.40
N GLY A 14 -9.72 -0.73 -21.13
CA GLY A 14 -9.60 0.09 -19.92
C GLY A 14 -9.73 -0.71 -18.63
N LEU A 15 -10.69 -1.65 -18.58
CA LEU A 15 -10.89 -2.52 -17.42
C LEU A 15 -9.69 -3.45 -17.17
N ILE A 16 -9.17 -4.09 -18.22
CA ILE A 16 -8.02 -5.01 -18.11
C ILE A 16 -6.77 -4.24 -17.65
N PHE A 17 -6.48 -3.09 -18.28
CA PHE A 17 -5.33 -2.28 -17.91
C PHE A 17 -5.44 -1.70 -16.50
N GLY A 18 -6.63 -1.24 -16.10
CA GLY A 18 -6.88 -0.75 -14.75
C GLY A 18 -6.64 -1.84 -13.70
N ARG A 19 -7.24 -3.03 -13.88
CA ARG A 19 -7.07 -4.18 -12.98
C ARG A 19 -5.62 -4.67 -12.91
N ALA A 20 -4.92 -4.68 -14.04
CA ALA A 20 -3.51 -5.09 -14.07
C ALA A 20 -2.60 -4.11 -13.30
N SER A 21 -2.85 -2.80 -13.43
CA SER A 21 -2.12 -1.78 -12.67
C SER A 21 -2.36 -1.90 -11.17
N GLU A 22 -3.63 -2.08 -10.79
CA GLU A 22 -4.04 -2.27 -9.40
C GLU A 22 -3.41 -3.51 -8.78
N HIS A 23 -3.46 -4.65 -9.47
CA HIS A 23 -2.84 -5.89 -9.00
C HIS A 23 -1.31 -5.76 -8.83
N ARG A 24 -0.63 -5.06 -9.75
CA ARG A 24 0.80 -4.77 -9.64
C ARG A 24 1.10 -3.87 -8.44
N HIS A 25 0.27 -2.85 -8.21
CA HIS A 25 0.40 -1.95 -7.07
C HIS A 25 0.29 -2.72 -5.74
N PHE A 26 -0.77 -3.52 -5.56
CA PHE A 26 -0.94 -4.33 -4.36
C PHE A 26 0.18 -5.35 -4.15
N ARG A 27 0.68 -5.97 -5.24
CA ARG A 27 1.83 -6.87 -5.15
C ARG A 27 3.07 -6.15 -4.62
N SER A 28 3.34 -4.92 -5.08
CA SER A 28 4.48 -4.13 -4.62
C SER A 28 4.37 -3.78 -3.12
N ILE A 29 3.16 -3.47 -2.65
CA ILE A 29 2.89 -3.20 -1.23
C ILE A 29 3.19 -4.44 -0.40
N ARG A 30 2.64 -5.60 -0.79
CA ARG A 30 2.85 -6.88 -0.08
C ARG A 30 4.33 -7.24 0.05
N VAL A 31 5.11 -7.06 -1.02
CA VAL A 31 6.56 -7.33 -1.00
C VAL A 31 7.28 -6.39 -0.02
N ARG A 32 6.96 -5.09 -0.08
CA ARG A 32 7.55 -4.10 0.83
C ARG A 32 7.19 -4.36 2.29
N GLU A 33 5.93 -4.68 2.57
CA GLU A 33 5.47 -5.03 3.92
C GLU A 33 6.19 -6.27 4.44
N ASN A 34 6.33 -7.31 3.62
CA ASN A 34 7.04 -8.52 4.00
C ASN A 34 8.53 -8.26 4.32
N ASN A 35 9.18 -7.37 3.57
CA ASN A 35 10.57 -6.97 3.86
C ASN A 35 10.71 -6.23 5.19
N LEU A 36 9.68 -5.47 5.60
CA LEU A 36 9.67 -4.70 6.84
C LEU A 36 9.11 -5.49 8.04
N ALA A 37 8.46 -6.62 7.80
CA ALA A 37 7.82 -7.43 8.84
C ALA A 37 8.81 -7.97 9.89
N GLN A 38 10.09 -8.08 9.55
CA GLN A 38 11.14 -8.51 10.48
C GLN A 38 11.62 -7.40 11.43
N LEU A 39 11.28 -6.13 11.17
CA LEU A 39 11.61 -5.05 12.09
C LEU A 39 10.62 -5.03 13.25
N SER A 40 11.12 -5.28 14.46
CA SER A 40 10.33 -5.11 15.68
C SER A 40 10.07 -3.62 15.91
N THR A 41 8.80 -3.24 15.88
CA THR A 41 8.37 -1.87 16.25
C THR A 41 7.94 -1.85 17.70
N THR A 42 8.23 -0.75 18.41
CA THR A 42 7.75 -0.54 19.78
C THR A 42 7.18 0.86 19.90
N SER A 43 6.03 0.98 20.57
CA SER A 43 5.42 2.29 20.90
C SER A 43 5.89 2.83 22.25
N LYS A 44 6.87 2.18 22.89
CA LYS A 44 7.43 2.65 24.15
C LYS A 44 8.23 3.94 23.93
N ARG A 45 8.09 4.88 24.85
CA ARG A 45 8.83 6.15 24.85
C ARG A 45 10.34 5.95 25.03
N VAL A 46 10.73 4.85 25.68
CA VAL A 46 12.13 4.51 25.98
C VAL A 46 12.45 3.17 25.30
N PRO A 47 13.61 3.04 24.63
CA PRO A 47 14.04 1.77 24.07
C PRO A 47 14.13 0.70 25.15
N THR A 48 13.80 -0.54 24.80
CA THR A 48 13.88 -1.67 25.75
C THR A 48 15.32 -2.18 25.90
N CYS A 49 16.22 -1.73 25.02
CA CYS A 49 17.65 -2.06 25.02
C CYS A 49 18.44 -1.03 25.84
N SER A 50 19.65 -1.39 26.32
CA SER A 50 20.54 -0.42 26.96
C SER A 50 21.04 0.60 25.94
N GLU A 51 21.28 1.85 26.36
CA GLU A 51 21.82 2.89 25.47
C GLU A 51 23.18 2.49 24.86
N LYS A 52 23.95 1.65 25.57
CA LYS A 52 25.23 1.12 25.10
C LYS A 52 25.09 0.10 23.95
N ASP A 53 23.90 -0.44 23.73
CA ASP A 53 23.62 -1.42 22.67
C ASP A 53 23.11 -0.75 21.38
N ILE A 54 23.01 0.59 21.35
CA ILE A 54 22.50 1.35 20.20
C ILE A 54 23.67 1.82 19.34
N ASP A 55 23.86 1.16 18.20
CA ASP A 55 24.89 1.53 17.23
C ASP A 55 24.52 2.83 16.47
N HIS A 56 23.28 2.91 15.96
CA HIS A 56 22.82 4.03 15.13
C HIS A 56 21.35 4.40 15.35
N VAL A 57 21.06 5.71 15.26
CA VAL A 57 19.70 6.26 15.33
C VAL A 57 19.44 7.08 14.07
N LYS A 58 18.30 6.82 13.41
CA LYS A 58 17.83 7.61 12.26
C LYS A 58 16.35 7.93 12.41
N LEU A 59 16.00 9.16 12.05
CA LEU A 59 14.62 9.58 11.91
C LEU A 59 14.12 9.17 10.52
N VAL A 60 13.01 8.44 10.47
CA VAL A 60 12.41 7.96 9.22
C VAL A 60 11.16 8.77 8.92
N PHE A 61 11.05 9.26 7.68
CA PHE A 61 9.86 9.95 7.17
C PHE A 61 9.23 9.13 6.04
N GLY A 62 7.90 9.11 5.96
CA GLY A 62 7.19 8.37 4.93
C GLY A 62 5.83 9.00 4.63
N ASN A 63 5.43 8.95 3.36
CA ASN A 63 4.10 9.32 2.89
C ASN A 63 3.34 8.06 2.51
N VAL A 64 2.08 7.96 2.92
CA VAL A 64 1.17 6.89 2.53
C VAL A 64 -0.13 7.50 2.01
N VAL A 65 -0.59 7.03 0.85
CA VAL A 65 -1.92 7.34 0.35
C VAL A 65 -2.85 6.27 0.90
N ILE A 66 -3.59 6.61 1.95
CA ILE A 66 -4.63 5.73 2.47
C ILE A 66 -5.83 5.92 1.56
N SER A 67 -6.17 4.90 0.77
CA SER A 67 -7.44 4.87 0.06
C SER A 67 -8.53 4.60 1.10
N ILE A 68 -8.96 5.65 1.79
CA ILE A 68 -9.96 5.55 2.85
C ILE A 68 -11.30 5.35 2.15
N ASP A 69 -11.88 4.17 2.29
CA ASP A 69 -13.29 3.92 2.00
C ASP A 69 -14.12 4.58 3.12
N TYR A 70 -14.18 5.92 3.11
CA TYR A 70 -14.90 6.73 4.10
C TYR A 70 -16.38 6.34 4.20
N PHE A 71 -16.91 5.66 3.18
CA PHE A 71 -18.29 5.20 3.14
C PHE A 71 -18.64 4.19 4.23
N LYS A 72 -17.69 3.34 4.66
CA LYS A 72 -17.95 2.34 5.70
C LYS A 72 -18.09 2.92 7.12
N LYS A 73 -17.59 4.13 7.37
CA LYS A 73 -17.65 4.77 8.71
C LYS A 73 -18.91 5.60 8.96
N ILE A 74 -19.67 5.95 7.91
CA ILE A 74 -20.93 6.71 8.06
C ILE A 74 -22.13 5.76 8.30
N MET A 75 -21.98 4.47 8.00
CA MET A 75 -23.04 3.46 8.21
C MET A 75 -22.91 2.68 9.53
N ALA A 76 -22.22 3.23 10.53
CA ALA A 76 -22.15 2.70 11.89
C ALA A 76 -23.12 3.45 12.81
#